data_AF-A0A2A9KP13-F1
#
_entry.id   AF-A0A2A9KP13-F1
#
_cell.length_a   1.000
_cell.length_b   1.000
_cell.length_c   1.000
_cell.angle_alpha   90.00
_cell.angle_beta   90.00
_cell.angle_gamma   90.00
#
_symmetry.space_group_name_H-M   'P 1'
#
loop_
_entity.id
_entity.type
_entity.pdbx_description
1 polymer ?
#
loop_
_entity_poly.entity_id
_entity_poly.type
_entity_poly.pdbx_seq_one_letter_code
_entity_poly.pdbx_strand_id
1 'polypeptide(L)'
;MIQLSFSDWHPRRKNTFGARACRRVRERILAGAIDTLPRTWQRKWIIQRIVATPPWADMRAIRTVYDEAARLTFETGVFHEVDHIVPLNHPRVCGLHVHWNLRAIPAGPNNAKGNTWCPEQLELDLC
;
A
#
# COMPACT_ATOMS: atom_id res chain seq x y z
N MET A 1 -30.44 -15.71 -9.00
CA MET A 1 -29.02 -15.48 -8.69
C MET A 1 -28.87 -14.02 -8.28
N ILE A 2 -28.56 -13.73 -7.03
CA ILE A 2 -28.38 -12.35 -6.56
C ILE A 2 -26.98 -11.91 -7.04
N GLN A 3 -26.90 -11.07 -8.06
CA GLN A 3 -25.66 -10.37 -8.37
C GLN A 3 -25.38 -9.44 -7.20
N LEU A 4 -24.36 -9.74 -6.40
CA LEU A 4 -23.84 -8.80 -5.42
C LEU A 4 -23.30 -7.60 -6.19
N SER A 5 -23.75 -6.39 -5.88
CA SER A 5 -23.13 -5.18 -6.43
C SER A 5 -21.86 -4.87 -5.64
N PHE A 6 -20.84 -4.27 -6.27
CA PHE A 6 -19.63 -3.83 -5.57
C PHE A 6 -19.97 -2.87 -4.41
N SER A 7 -21.03 -2.08 -4.57
CA SER A 7 -21.57 -1.15 -3.56
C SER A 7 -22.01 -1.86 -2.27
N ASP A 8 -22.48 -3.11 -2.37
CA ASP A 8 -22.90 -3.95 -1.25
C ASP A 8 -21.76 -4.82 -0.72
N TRP A 9 -20.67 -4.95 -1.50
CA TRP A 9 -19.50 -5.71 -1.10
C TRP A 9 -18.66 -4.93 -0.10
N HIS A 10 -18.73 -5.38 1.15
CA HIS A 10 -17.90 -4.87 2.22
C HIS A 10 -16.82 -5.92 2.49
N PRO A 11 -15.54 -5.69 2.16
CA PRO A 11 -14.49 -6.60 2.57
C PRO A 11 -14.56 -6.76 4.10
N ARG A 12 -14.51 -8.00 4.61
CA ARG A 12 -14.48 -8.24 6.06
C ARG A 12 -13.35 -7.37 6.67
N ARG A 13 -13.74 -6.35 7.42
CA ARG A 13 -12.91 -5.23 7.90
C ARG A 13 -11.60 -5.68 8.57
N LYS A 14 -10.50 -4.91 8.39
CA LYS A 14 -9.70 -4.34 9.52
C LYS A 14 -8.50 -3.42 9.22
N ASN A 15 -8.18 -2.97 8.01
CA ASN A 15 -6.96 -2.16 7.86
C ASN A 15 -7.25 -0.67 7.61
N THR A 16 -7.76 0.02 8.65
CA THR A 16 -7.76 1.50 8.73
C THR A 16 -6.37 2.12 8.65
N PHE A 17 -5.32 1.30 8.74
CA PHE A 17 -3.94 1.68 8.54
C PHE A 17 -3.59 2.01 7.08
N GLY A 18 -4.30 1.46 6.07
CA GLY A 18 -4.00 1.66 4.64
C GLY A 18 -3.89 3.13 4.24
N ALA A 19 -4.91 3.91 4.59
CA ALA A 19 -5.11 5.29 4.15
C ALA A 19 -4.87 6.37 5.22
N ARG A 20 -4.44 6.02 6.44
CA ARG A 20 -4.19 6.99 7.53
C ARG A 20 -2.70 7.19 7.78
N ALA A 21 -2.04 7.95 6.92
CA ALA A 21 -0.90 8.73 7.37
C ALA A 21 -1.44 10.00 8.05
N CYS A 22 -1.86 9.88 9.31
CA CYS A 22 -2.17 11.08 10.08
C CYS A 22 -0.88 11.90 10.19
N ARG A 23 -0.87 13.15 9.72
CA ARG A 23 0.29 14.05 9.78
C ARG A 23 0.96 14.01 11.18
N ARG A 24 0.15 13.98 12.23
CA ARG A 24 0.56 13.86 13.63
C ARG A 24 1.32 12.56 13.96
N VAL A 25 0.94 11.43 13.36
CA VAL A 25 1.65 10.15 13.56
C VAL A 25 3.00 10.19 12.85
N ARG A 26 3.06 10.76 11.64
CA ARG A 26 4.33 10.97 10.93
C ARG A 26 5.28 11.85 11.74
N GLU A 27 4.80 12.98 12.26
CA GLU A 27 5.58 13.88 13.12
C GLU A 27 6.16 13.15 14.33
N ARG A 28 5.35 12.35 15.04
CA ARG A 28 5.80 11.54 16.19
C ARG A 28 6.88 10.54 15.83
N ILE A 29 6.70 9.80 14.73
CA ILE A 29 7.68 8.81 14.27
C ILE A 29 9.00 9.49 13.89
N LEU A 30 8.96 10.63 13.19
CA LEU A 30 10.15 11.39 12.85
C LEU A 30 10.84 11.99 14.08
N ALA A 31 10.09 12.32 15.12
CA ALA A 31 10.62 12.73 16.43
C ALA A 31 11.15 11.57 17.28
N GLY A 32 11.12 10.32 16.79
CA GLY A 32 11.64 9.15 17.50
C GLY A 32 10.65 8.48 18.47
N ALA A 33 9.40 8.93 18.54
CA ALA A 33 8.35 8.35 19.40
C ALA A 33 7.74 7.06 18.81
N ILE A 34 8.60 6.08 18.54
CA ILE A 34 8.26 4.80 17.88
C ILE A 34 7.63 3.82 18.87
N ASP A 35 7.84 4.00 20.17
CA ASP A 35 7.25 3.26 21.30
C ASP A 35 5.72 3.17 21.25
N THR A 36 5.07 4.18 20.67
CA THR A 36 3.61 4.22 20.49
C THR A 36 3.05 3.24 19.45
N LEU A 37 3.91 2.63 18.63
CA LEU A 37 3.50 1.64 17.64
C LEU A 37 3.51 0.22 18.21
N PRO A 38 2.59 -0.67 17.76
CA PRO A 38 2.58 -2.07 18.17
C PRO A 38 3.94 -2.74 17.93
N ARG A 39 4.40 -3.53 18.90
CA ARG A 39 5.62 -4.37 18.80
C ARG A 39 5.36 -5.64 17.99
N THR A 40 4.84 -5.49 16.78
CA THR A 40 4.57 -6.60 15.85
C THR A 40 5.64 -6.63 14.76
N TRP A 41 5.72 -7.74 14.02
CA TRP A 41 6.60 -7.86 12.86
C TRP A 41 6.32 -6.77 11.79
N GLN A 42 5.09 -6.27 11.73
CA GLN A 42 4.66 -5.21 10.81
C GLN A 42 5.17 -3.82 11.19
N ARG A 43 5.73 -3.63 12.40
CA ARG A 43 6.17 -2.32 12.90
C ARG A 43 7.13 -1.62 11.94
N LYS A 44 8.11 -2.35 11.41
CA LYS A 44 9.10 -1.82 10.46
C LYS A 44 8.42 -1.31 9.18
N TRP A 45 7.52 -2.12 8.62
CA TRP A 45 6.76 -1.76 7.41
C TRP A 45 5.87 -0.53 7.65
N ILE A 46 5.19 -0.47 8.80
CA ILE A 46 4.35 0.67 9.18
C ILE A 46 5.19 1.96 9.22
N ILE A 47 6.34 1.92 9.89
CA ILE A 47 7.25 3.07 9.99
C ILE A 47 7.72 3.50 8.60
N GLN A 48 8.24 2.57 7.80
CA GLN A 48 8.76 2.87 6.46
C GLN A 48 7.70 3.55 5.59
N ARG A 49 6.47 3.03 5.59
CA ARG A 49 5.38 3.61 4.82
C ARG A 49 5.00 5.02 5.31
N ILE A 50 4.92 5.24 6.61
CA ILE A 50 4.57 6.56 7.17
C ILE A 50 5.67 7.59 6.89
N VAL A 51 6.93 7.21 7.06
CA VAL A 51 8.09 8.06 6.76
C VAL A 51 8.13 8.40 5.27
N ALA A 52 7.86 7.42 4.41
CA ALA A 52 7.78 7.60 2.95
C ALA A 52 6.55 8.35 2.48
N THR A 53 5.56 8.64 3.34
CA THR A 53 4.41 9.48 2.98
C THR A 53 4.80 10.95 3.13
N PRO A 54 4.92 11.73 2.05
CA PRO A 54 5.23 13.14 2.17
C PRO A 54 4.03 13.94 2.74
N PRO A 55 4.26 15.09 3.40
CA PRO A 55 3.19 15.91 3.98
C PRO A 55 2.16 16.44 2.97
N TRP A 56 2.53 16.48 1.69
CA TRP A 56 1.71 16.93 0.56
C TRP A 56 1.00 15.78 -0.16
N ALA A 57 1.18 14.52 0.27
CA ALA A 57 0.55 13.38 -0.37
C ALA A 57 -0.99 13.51 -0.39
N ASP A 58 -1.59 13.25 -1.56
CA ASP A 58 -3.04 13.19 -1.69
C ASP A 58 -3.57 11.87 -1.12
N MET A 59 -4.06 11.93 0.11
CA MET A 59 -4.60 10.78 0.82
C MET A 59 -5.91 10.25 0.19
N ARG A 60 -6.65 11.09 -0.54
CA ARG A 60 -7.86 10.66 -1.26
C ARG A 60 -7.46 9.84 -2.48
N ALA A 61 -6.50 10.33 -3.27
CA ALA A 61 -5.99 9.59 -4.41
C ALA A 61 -5.32 8.27 -4.00
N ILE A 62 -4.56 8.26 -2.91
CA ILE A 62 -4.02 7.01 -2.33
C ILE A 62 -5.16 6.06 -1.97
N ARG A 63 -6.21 6.57 -1.32
CA ARG A 63 -7.37 5.76 -0.95
C ARG A 63 -8.07 5.15 -2.17
N THR A 64 -8.17 5.89 -3.28
CA THR A 64 -8.71 5.38 -4.55
C THR A 64 -7.96 4.15 -5.04
N VAL A 65 -6.62 4.09 -4.91
CA VAL A 65 -5.84 2.90 -5.31
C VAL A 65 -6.17 1.68 -4.42
N TYR A 66 -6.38 1.90 -3.13
CA TYR A 66 -6.82 0.82 -2.21
C TYR A 66 -8.23 0.34 -2.52
N ASP A 67 -9.15 1.26 -2.82
CA ASP A 67 -10.51 0.91 -3.20
C ASP A 67 -10.54 0.17 -4.55
N GLU A 68 -9.64 0.53 -5.48
CA GLU A 68 -9.45 -0.18 -6.75
C GLU A 68 -8.95 -1.62 -6.56
N ALA A 69 -7.96 -1.85 -5.68
CA ALA A 69 -7.53 -3.22 -5.34
C ALA A 69 -8.68 -4.04 -4.74
N ALA A 70 -9.53 -3.40 -3.93
CA ALA A 70 -10.71 -4.04 -3.35
C ALA A 70 -11.74 -4.39 -4.45
N ARG A 71 -11.97 -3.48 -5.41
CA ARG A 71 -12.83 -3.68 -6.58
C ARG A 71 -12.35 -4.82 -7.47
N LEU A 72 -11.07 -4.83 -7.84
CA LEU A 72 -10.46 -5.90 -8.63
C LEU A 72 -10.54 -7.25 -7.92
N THR A 73 -10.39 -7.26 -6.59
CA THR A 73 -10.59 -8.48 -5.80
C THR A 73 -12.01 -9.03 -5.93
N PHE A 74 -12.99 -8.14 -5.83
CA PHE A 74 -14.40 -8.50 -5.95
C PHE A 74 -14.75 -9.02 -7.35
N GLU A 75 -14.31 -8.31 -8.39
CA GLU A 75 -14.67 -8.60 -9.78
C GLU A 75 -13.96 -9.83 -10.34
N THR A 76 -12.68 -10.01 -10.03
CA THR A 76 -11.86 -11.11 -10.57
C THR A 76 -11.94 -12.38 -9.73
N GLY A 77 -12.37 -12.27 -8.46
CA GLY A 77 -12.28 -13.35 -7.48
C GLY A 77 -10.84 -13.66 -7.02
N VAL A 78 -9.84 -12.96 -7.54
CA VAL A 78 -8.43 -13.10 -7.16
C VAL A 78 -8.08 -12.00 -6.16
N PHE A 79 -7.43 -12.34 -5.05
CA PHE A 79 -7.04 -11.34 -4.07
C PHE A 79 -5.99 -10.36 -4.63
N HIS A 80 -6.33 -9.07 -4.64
CA HIS A 80 -5.45 -7.97 -5.04
C HIS A 80 -4.99 -7.15 -3.83
N GLU A 81 -3.73 -6.73 -3.89
CA GLU A 81 -3.08 -5.87 -2.91
C GLU A 81 -2.58 -4.58 -3.58
N VAL A 82 -2.13 -3.62 -2.77
CA VAL A 82 -1.49 -2.39 -3.26
C VAL A 82 0.03 -2.54 -3.16
N ASP A 83 0.68 -2.55 -4.30
CA ASP A 83 2.14 -2.59 -4.45
C ASP A 83 2.72 -1.18 -4.61
N HIS A 84 3.97 -1.01 -4.18
CA HIS A 84 4.78 0.17 -4.47
C HIS A 84 5.61 -0.08 -5.72
N ILE A 85 5.32 0.64 -6.81
CA ILE A 85 6.01 0.52 -8.10
C ILE A 85 7.53 0.65 -7.90
N VAL A 86 7.96 1.75 -7.28
CA VAL A 86 9.29 1.91 -6.71
C VAL A 86 9.24 1.50 -5.23
N PRO A 87 10.01 0.49 -4.80
CA PRO A 87 9.94 -0.04 -3.45
C PRO A 87 10.37 0.99 -2.40
N LEU A 88 9.77 0.90 -1.21
CA LEU A 88 10.14 1.75 -0.08
C LEU A 88 11.48 1.35 0.57
N ASN A 89 11.93 0.12 0.33
CA ASN A 89 13.10 -0.46 0.99
C ASN A 89 13.97 -1.20 -0.03
N HIS A 90 14.83 -0.47 -0.73
CA HIS A 90 15.78 -1.02 -1.70
C HIS A 90 17.18 -0.38 -1.53
N PRO A 91 18.28 -1.09 -1.82
CA PRO A 91 19.63 -0.55 -1.62
C PRO A 91 19.99 0.67 -2.49
N ARG A 92 19.32 0.82 -3.65
CA ARG A 92 19.65 1.85 -4.65
C ARG A 92 18.56 2.90 -4.87
N VAL A 93 17.32 2.62 -4.46
CA VAL A 93 16.18 3.51 -4.69
C VAL A 93 15.29 3.57 -3.46
N CYS A 94 14.56 4.67 -3.31
CA CYS A 94 13.59 4.86 -2.23
C CYS A 94 12.33 5.48 -2.83
N GLY A 95 11.27 4.68 -2.92
CA GLY A 95 9.96 5.16 -3.37
C GLY A 95 9.24 5.99 -2.31
N LEU A 96 8.26 6.79 -2.76
CA LEU A 96 7.35 7.53 -1.88
C LEU A 96 6.02 6.78 -1.74
N HIS A 97 5.31 6.95 -0.63
CA HIS A 97 3.94 6.49 -0.50
C HIS A 97 2.98 7.57 -1.01
N VAL A 98 2.79 7.59 -2.32
CA VAL A 98 2.00 8.55 -3.09
C VAL A 98 1.24 7.80 -4.19
N HIS A 99 0.07 8.28 -4.60
CA HIS A 99 -0.83 7.50 -5.47
C HIS A 99 -0.20 7.06 -6.79
N TRP A 100 0.64 7.88 -7.42
CA TRP A 100 1.34 7.52 -8.66
C TRP A 100 2.49 6.52 -8.47
N ASN A 101 2.91 6.24 -7.24
CA ASN A 101 3.85 5.16 -6.93
C ASN A 101 3.13 3.90 -6.41
N LEU A 102 1.79 3.88 -6.41
CA LEU A 102 0.98 2.76 -5.94
C LEU A 102 0.24 2.14 -7.12
N ARG A 103 0.13 0.81 -7.12
CA ARG A 103 -0.68 0.07 -8.10
C ARG A 103 -1.44 -1.06 -7.43
N ALA A 104 -2.65 -1.34 -7.90
CA ALA A 104 -3.36 -2.55 -7.54
C ALA A 104 -2.84 -3.73 -8.37
N ILE A 105 -2.46 -4.82 -7.72
CA ILE A 105 -1.88 -6.00 -8.38
C ILE A 105 -2.33 -7.27 -7.64
N PRO A 106 -2.46 -8.43 -8.30
CA PRO A 106 -2.73 -9.68 -7.58
C PRO A 106 -1.65 -9.98 -6.54
N ALA A 107 -2.03 -10.59 -5.42
CA ALA A 107 -1.11 -10.84 -4.30
C ALA A 107 0.05 -11.78 -4.66
N GLY A 108 -0.14 -12.71 -5.60
CA GLY A 108 0.93 -13.61 -6.07
C GLY A 108 2.12 -12.84 -6.68
N PRO A 109 1.92 -12.09 -7.77
CA PRO A 109 2.91 -11.19 -8.34
C PRO A 109 3.48 -10.16 -7.35
N ASN A 110 2.66 -9.59 -6.45
CA ASN A 110 3.15 -8.68 -5.40
C ASN A 110 4.22 -9.36 -4.51
N ASN A 111 3.93 -10.58 -4.06
CA ASN A 111 4.83 -11.35 -3.23
C ASN A 111 6.09 -11.79 -3.98
N ALA A 112 5.99 -12.13 -5.26
CA ALA A 112 7.12 -12.49 -6.11
C ALA A 112 8.08 -11.29 -6.32
N LYS A 113 7.52 -10.11 -6.62
CA LYS A 113 8.30 -8.86 -6.77
C LYS A 113 9.04 -8.48 -5.49
N GLY A 114 8.37 -8.49 -4.34
CA GLY A 114 8.91 -8.03 -3.07
C GLY A 114 9.48 -6.61 -3.16
N ASN A 115 10.74 -6.44 -2.74
CA ASN A 115 11.45 -5.14 -2.78
C ASN A 115 12.28 -4.94 -4.06
N THR A 116 12.10 -5.76 -5.09
CA THR A 116 12.85 -5.64 -6.34
C THR A 116 12.38 -4.43 -7.14
N TRP A 117 13.31 -3.82 -7.88
CA TRP A 117 13.05 -2.69 -8.76
C TRP A 117 13.75 -2.89 -10.11
N CYS A 118 12.99 -2.73 -11.19
CA CYS A 118 13.49 -2.69 -12.57
C CYS A 118 13.36 -1.25 -13.09
N PRO A 119 14.46 -0.60 -13.52
CA PRO A 119 14.43 0.79 -14.01
C PRO A 119 13.50 1.01 -15.19
N GLU A 120 13.44 0.03 -16.10
CA GLU A 120 12.67 0.11 -17.33
C GLU A 120 11.19 -0.21 -17.10
N GLN A 121 10.85 -0.81 -15.96
CA GLN A 121 9.50 -1.27 -15.59
C GLN A 121 8.83 -2.20 -16.62
N LEU A 122 9.57 -2.68 -17.63
CA LEU A 122 9.08 -3.48 -18.75
C LEU A 122 8.68 -4.91 -18.33
N GLU A 123 9.16 -5.38 -17.18
CA GLU A 123 9.00 -6.78 -16.73
C GLU A 123 8.17 -6.91 -15.45
N LEU A 124 7.49 -5.84 -15.02
CA LEU A 124 6.79 -5.82 -13.73
C LEU A 124 5.54 -6.72 -13.66
N ASP A 125 5.12 -7.29 -14.79
CA ASP A 125 4.01 -8.26 -14.90
C ASP A 125 4.53 -9.69 -15.15
N LEU A 126 5.85 -9.89 -15.22
CA LEU A 126 6.50 -11.15 -15.61
C LEU A 126 7.50 -11.69 -14.56
N CYS A 127 7.67 -11.01 -13.42
CA CYS A 127 8.55 -11.43 -12.32
C CYS A 127 7.78 -12.08 -11.16
#